data_AF-A0A235BCD6-F1
#
_entry.id   AF-A0A235BCD6-F1
#
_cell.length_a   1.000
_cell.length_b   1.000
_cell.length_c   1.000
_cell.angle_alpha   90.00
_cell.angle_beta   90.00
_cell.angle_gamma   90.00
#
_symmetry.space_group_name_H-M   'P 1'
#
loop_
_entity.id
_entity.type
_entity.pdbx_description
1 polymer ?
#
loop_
_entity_poly.entity_id
_entity_poly.type
_entity_poly.pdbx_seq_one_letter_code
_entity_poly.pdbx_strand_id
1 'polypeptide(L)'
;MRWSEFADKELIDVDGGEKIGTAGQADLVIDDRTGKIRSMLLPVGSSWFGKKQGEIEISWHQIRKVGPEMVIVESSGKGRLYQK
;
A
#
# COMPACT_ATOMS: atom_id res chain seq x y z
N MET A 1 3.39 -8.27 15.10
CA MET A 1 2.94 -8.90 13.84
C MET A 1 4.15 -9.16 12.97
N ARG A 2 4.23 -10.32 12.33
CA ARG A 2 5.28 -10.62 11.35
C ARG A 2 4.87 -10.09 9.97
N TRP A 3 5.83 -9.69 9.13
CA TRP A 3 5.52 -9.26 7.76
C TRP A 3 4.77 -10.34 6.97
N SER A 4 5.14 -11.61 7.14
CA SER A 4 4.46 -12.73 6.49
C SER A 4 2.96 -12.80 6.83
N GLU A 5 2.55 -12.40 8.03
CA GLU A 5 1.14 -12.35 8.45
C GLU A 5 0.44 -11.08 7.95
N PHE A 6 1.20 -10.02 7.70
CA PHE A 6 0.69 -8.76 7.17
C PHE A 6 0.51 -8.84 5.65
N ALA A 7 1.41 -9.55 4.97
CA ALA A 7 1.45 -9.69 3.52
C ALA A 7 0.18 -10.30 2.92
N ASP A 8 -0.53 -11.15 3.65
CA ASP A 8 -1.78 -11.77 3.20
C ASP A 8 -3.01 -10.85 3.36
N LYS A 9 -2.86 -9.70 4.02
CA LYS A 9 -4.00 -8.81 4.32
C LYS A 9 -4.41 -7.96 3.13
N GLU A 10 -5.71 -7.79 2.99
CA GLU A 10 -6.30 -6.88 2.01
C GLU A 10 -6.20 -5.42 2.47
N LEU A 11 -5.79 -4.53 1.57
CA LEU A 11 -5.77 -3.09 1.82
C LEU A 11 -7.08 -2.50 1.32
N ILE A 12 -7.88 -1.98 2.25
CA ILE A 12 -9.24 -1.48 1.97
C ILE A 12 -9.29 0.02 2.25
N ASP A 13 -9.75 0.79 1.27
CA ASP A 13 -9.98 2.23 1.42
C ASP A 13 -11.18 2.50 2.35
N VAL A 14 -11.03 3.44 3.27
CA VAL A 14 -12.07 3.76 4.25
C VAL A 14 -13.22 4.58 3.65
N ASP A 15 -12.97 5.35 2.59
CA ASP A 15 -13.97 6.27 2.04
C ASP A 15 -14.95 5.52 1.13
N GLY A 16 -14.43 4.71 0.21
CA GLY A 16 -15.28 3.96 -0.73
C GLY A 16 -15.44 2.46 -0.41
N GLY A 17 -14.66 1.93 0.55
CA GLY A 17 -14.70 0.51 0.91
C GLY A 17 -14.11 -0.42 -0.15
N GLU A 18 -13.49 0.11 -1.20
CA GLU A 18 -12.86 -0.69 -2.24
C GLU A 18 -11.56 -1.36 -1.78
N LYS A 19 -11.29 -2.52 -2.37
CA LYS A 19 -9.99 -3.17 -2.27
C LYS A 19 -9.00 -2.48 -3.19
N ILE A 20 -7.94 -1.94 -2.59
CA ILE A 20 -6.82 -1.31 -3.30
C ILE A 20 -5.84 -2.38 -3.81
N GLY A 21 -5.61 -3.41 -3.01
CA GLY A 21 -4.67 -4.49 -3.31
C GLY A 21 -4.42 -5.37 -2.09
N THR A 22 -3.34 -6.15 -2.14
CA THR A 22 -2.87 -6.94 -1.00
C THR A 22 -1.53 -6.39 -0.53
N ALA A 23 -1.30 -6.31 0.78
CA ALA A 23 -0.07 -5.74 1.34
C ALA A 23 1.22 -6.43 0.83
N GLY A 24 1.17 -7.74 0.57
CA GLY A 24 2.31 -8.50 0.05
C GLY A 24 2.70 -8.16 -1.39
N GLN A 25 1.89 -7.40 -2.12
CA GLN A 25 2.24 -6.89 -3.45
C GLN A 25 2.98 -5.55 -3.40
N ALA A 26 3.08 -4.94 -2.22
CA ALA A 26 3.71 -3.64 -2.06
C ALA A 26 5.21 -3.79 -1.76
N ASP A 27 6.00 -2.86 -2.32
CA ASP A 27 7.34 -2.60 -1.83
C ASP A 27 7.29 -1.71 -0.57
N LEU A 28 8.23 -1.91 0.35
CA LEU A 28 8.32 -1.14 1.59
C LEU A 28 9.39 -0.06 1.50
N VAL A 29 9.00 1.18 1.74
CA VAL A 29 9.94 2.27 1.97
C VAL A 29 10.31 2.30 3.44
N ILE A 30 11.54 1.94 3.76
CA ILE A 30 12.04 1.89 5.13
C ILE A 30 12.88 3.12 5.44
N ASP A 31 12.68 3.68 6.62
CA ASP A 31 13.59 4.66 7.21
C ASP A 31 14.90 3.95 7.62
N ASP A 32 15.99 4.28 6.94
CA ASP A 32 17.31 3.66 7.08
C ASP A 32 17.94 3.85 8.47
N ARG A 33 17.52 4.87 9.22
CA ARG A 33 18.06 5.19 10.55
C ARG A 33 17.28 4.49 11.67
N THR A 34 15.97 4.36 11.52
CA THR A 34 15.07 3.86 12.58
C THR A 34 14.52 2.46 12.30
N GLY A 35 14.62 1.98 11.07
CA GLY A 35 14.00 0.73 10.62
C GLY A 35 12.47 0.79 10.52
N LYS A 36 11.86 1.97 10.70
CA LYS A 36 10.40 2.14 10.61
C LYS A 36 9.95 2.17 9.17
N ILE A 37 8.76 1.62 8.90
CA ILE A 37 8.13 1.72 7.59
C ILE A 37 7.61 3.16 7.42
N ARG A 38 8.01 3.82 6.34
CA ARG A 38 7.52 5.15 5.95
C ARG A 38 6.28 5.05 5.08
N SER A 39 6.31 4.18 4.08
CA SER A 39 5.21 3.98 3.13
C SER A 39 5.27 2.61 2.46
N MET A 40 4.16 2.22 1.86
CA MET A 40 3.99 1.05 0.99
C MET A 40 3.76 1.54 -0.44
N LEU A 41 4.46 0.95 -1.42
CA LEU A 41 4.32 1.27 -2.84
C LEU A 41 3.57 0.13 -3.54
N LEU A 42 2.30 0.36 -3.88
CA LEU A 42 1.47 -0.61 -4.57
C LEU A 42 1.54 -0.42 -6.09
N PRO A 43 1.85 -1.46 -6.87
CA PRO A 43 1.83 -1.34 -8.33
C PRO A 43 0.41 -1.13 -8.85
N VAL A 44 0.21 -0.18 -9.76
CA VAL A 44 -1.06 0.00 -10.49
C VAL A 44 -0.98 -0.47 -11.93
N GLY A 45 -1.85 -1.42 -12.30
CA GLY A 45 -2.18 -1.80 -13.68
C GLY A 45 -1.70 -3.20 -14.13
N SER A 46 -2.46 -3.80 -15.04
CA SER A 46 -2.11 -5.04 -15.75
C SER A 46 -1.25 -4.73 -16.98
N SER A 47 -0.08 -5.35 -17.06
CA SER A 47 0.86 -5.20 -18.18
C SER A 47 0.34 -5.88 -19.44
N TRP A 48 -0.34 -5.11 -20.30
CA TRP A 48 -0.36 -5.35 -21.73
C TRP A 48 -0.01 -4.04 -22.42
N PHE A 49 1.11 -4.03 -23.14
CA PHE A 49 1.63 -2.94 -23.98
C PHE A 49 2.22 -1.71 -23.26
N GLY A 50 3.49 -1.80 -22.86
CA GLY A 50 4.49 -0.71 -22.94
C GLY A 50 4.24 0.62 -22.21
N LYS A 51 3.15 0.80 -21.44
CA LYS A 51 2.91 2.01 -20.64
C LYS A 51 3.62 1.90 -19.29
N LYS A 52 4.27 2.99 -18.88
CA LYS A 52 4.96 3.12 -17.57
C LYS A 52 4.04 2.65 -16.44
N GLN A 53 4.53 1.71 -15.64
CA GLN A 53 3.91 1.30 -14.38
C GLN A 53 3.88 2.52 -13.45
N GLY A 54 2.71 2.83 -12.92
CA GLY A 54 2.59 3.75 -11.79
C GLY A 54 2.62 2.95 -10.49
N GLU A 55 2.95 3.62 -9.40
CA GLU A 55 2.76 3.08 -8.06
C GLU A 55 1.85 4.02 -7.27
N ILE A 56 0.97 3.45 -6.46
CA ILE A 56 0.24 4.17 -5.42
C ILE A 56 1.08 4.09 -4.16
N GLU A 57 1.56 5.23 -3.68
CA GLU A 57 2.19 5.33 -2.37
C GLU A 57 1.12 5.47 -1.28
N ILE A 58 1.16 4.57 -0.29
CA ILE A 58 0.39 4.64 0.95
C ILE A 58 1.35 4.93 2.10
N SER A 59 1.29 6.14 2.65
CA SER A 59 2.06 6.49 3.84
C SER A 59 1.60 5.67 5.04
N TRP A 60 2.54 5.28 5.91
CA TRP A 60 2.22 4.46 7.09
C TRP A 60 1.21 5.14 8.03
N HIS A 61 1.21 6.47 8.08
CA HIS A 61 0.23 7.28 8.83
C HIS A 61 -1.21 7.16 8.32
N GLN A 62 -1.42 6.70 7.09
CA GLN A 62 -2.74 6.48 6.50
C GLN A 62 -3.37 5.16 6.95
N ILE A 63 -2.61 4.27 7.60
CA ILE A 63 -3.16 3.04 8.18
C ILE A 63 -4.00 3.40 9.41
N ARG A 64 -5.32 3.21 9.29
CA ARG A 64 -6.27 3.49 10.37
C ARG A 64 -6.49 2.30 11.30
N LYS A 65 -6.47 1.08 10.74
CA LYS A 65 -6.68 -0.15 11.53
C LYS A 65 -6.02 -1.35 10.85
N VAL A 66 -5.32 -2.16 11.63
CA VAL A 66 -4.83 -3.49 11.20
C VAL A 66 -5.73 -4.55 11.86
N GLY A 67 -6.57 -5.18 11.04
CA GLY A 67 -7.45 -6.28 11.45
C GLY A 67 -6.81 -7.65 11.23
N PRO A 68 -7.55 -8.74 11.54
CA PRO A 68 -7.10 -10.11 11.30
C PRO A 68 -6.93 -10.42 9.80
N GLU A 69 -7.82 -9.90 8.94
CA GLU A 69 -7.79 -10.20 7.49
C GLU A 69 -7.45 -8.97 6.62
N MET A 70 -7.67 -7.76 7.14
CA MET A 70 -7.62 -6.54 6.35
C MET A 70 -6.89 -5.41 7.06
N VAL A 71 -6.41 -4.45 6.30
CA VAL A 71 -5.87 -3.18 6.76
C VAL A 71 -6.74 -2.06 6.19
N ILE A 72 -7.34 -1.27 7.08
CA ILE A 72 -8.11 -0.08 6.69
C ILE A 72 -7.13 1.06 6.49
N VAL A 73 -7.17 1.67 5.31
CA VAL A 73 -6.35 2.82 4.96
C VAL A 73 -7.24 3.99 4.59
N GLU A 74 -6.76 5.21 4.82
CA GLU A 74 -7.42 6.43 4.41
C GLU A 74 -6.65 7.06 3.25
N SER A 75 -7.18 6.97 2.03
CA SER A 75 -6.62 7.63 0.87
C SER A 75 -6.89 9.12 0.95
N SER A 76 -5.91 9.95 1.36
CA SER A 76 -6.09 11.40 1.53
C SER A 76 -6.25 12.19 0.21
N GLY A 77 -6.81 11.57 -0.83
CA GLY A 77 -6.99 12.14 -2.15
C GLY A 77 -5.97 11.59 -3.13
N LYS A 78 -6.41 10.61 -3.95
CA LYS A 78 -5.71 10.01 -5.10
C LYS A 78 -4.25 9.67 -4.81
N GLY A 79 -3.98 8.39 -4.54
CA GLY A 79 -2.63 7.82 -4.48
C GLY A 79 -1.70 8.52 -5.45
N ARG A 80 -0.72 9.24 -4.90
CA ARG A 80 0.24 9.97 -5.73
C ARG A 80 0.95 8.93 -6.58
N LEU A 81 0.88 9.09 -7.90
CA LEU A 81 1.67 8.30 -8.82
C LEU A 81 3.14 8.58 -8.49
N TYR A 82 3.77 7.63 -7.80
CA TYR A 82 5.20 7.68 -7.56
C TYR A 82 5.89 7.49 -8.92
N GLN A 83 6.70 8.47 -9.32
CA GLN A 83 7.56 8.35 -10.49
C GLN A 83 9.01 8.31 -9.99
N LYS A 84 9.68 7.21 -10.26
CA LYS A 84 11.10 6.97 -9.95
C LYS A 84 12.02 8.01 -10.59
#